data_AF-A0A959TGS5-F1
#
_entry.id   AF-A0A959TGS5-F1
#
_cell.length_a   1.000
_cell.length_b   1.000
_cell.length_c   1.000
_cell.angle_alpha   90.00
_cell.angle_beta   90.00
_cell.angle_gamma   90.00
#
_symmetry.space_group_name_H-M   'P 1'
#
loop_
_entity.id
_entity.type
_entity.pdbx_description
1 polymer ?
#
loop_
_entity_poly.entity_id
_entity_poly.type
_entity_poly.pdbx_seq_one_letter_code
_entity_poly.pdbx_strand_id
1 'polypeptide(L)'
;AAVETAVAAVREDRPGLKRLVAYYVAKEAVNTNDLRRHLAGLLPDYMQPGAFVPVKELPRTPSGKIDRRALPAPDQSRPDLDVAFAGPGTAVERMIADTWADLLALDRVGIDDNFFDLGGNSLLSIQCVAQLEDQGLQLPIVKLYQHPTVRACAAFLERSVTERDPAEEARARKARHSGGGRDAIAIVGMSGRFPGAEDVEQLWNNLLSARNSISHFTEDELDPSIPEDVRSHPEYVRARGVISDADKFDHGFFGVNPRVADLMDPQQRVFLETAWAALEDAAHDPARFPGPIGVYA
;
A
#
# COMPACT_ATOMS: atom_id res chain seq x y z
N ALA A 1 -2.76 25.16 16.38
CA ALA A 1 -2.71 24.67 14.99
C ALA A 1 -2.67 25.87 14.06
N ALA A 2 -1.80 25.86 13.04
CA ALA A 2 -1.68 26.98 12.08
C ALA A 2 -2.92 27.10 11.17
N VAL A 3 -3.62 25.99 10.93
CA VAL A 3 -4.91 25.92 10.24
C VAL A 3 -6.05 26.19 11.24
N GLU A 4 -6.94 27.13 10.91
CA GLU A 4 -8.09 27.52 11.74
C GLU A 4 -9.36 26.77 11.35
N THR A 5 -9.62 26.68 10.05
CA THR A 5 -10.77 25.98 9.48
C THR A 5 -10.39 25.31 8.18
N ALA A 6 -11.00 24.16 7.90
CA ALA A 6 -10.78 23.42 6.67
C ALA A 6 -12.06 22.74 6.20
N VAL A 7 -12.15 22.49 4.90
CA VAL A 7 -13.20 21.67 4.28
C VAL A 7 -12.58 20.84 3.15
N ALA A 8 -12.97 19.57 3.07
CA ALA A 8 -12.65 18.73 1.93
C ALA A 8 -13.83 18.70 0.95
N ALA A 9 -13.54 18.81 -0.35
CA ALA A 9 -14.55 18.71 -1.40
C ALA A 9 -14.00 17.88 -2.56
N VAL A 10 -14.84 17.00 -3.10
CA VAL A 10 -14.55 16.32 -4.37
C VAL A 10 -14.81 17.30 -5.50
N ARG A 11 -13.84 17.43 -6.40
CA ARG A 11 -13.92 18.25 -7.60
C ARG A 11 -13.67 17.44 -8.84
N GLU A 12 -14.29 17.87 -9.92
CA GLU A 12 -14.13 17.32 -11.26
C GLU A 12 -13.89 18.52 -12.19
N ASP A 13 -12.64 19.00 -12.23
CA ASP A 13 -12.28 20.14 -13.08
C ASP A 13 -12.09 19.71 -14.55
N ARG A 14 -11.83 18.41 -14.79
CA ARG A 14 -11.84 17.75 -16.11
C ARG A 14 -12.78 16.54 -16.07
N PRO A 15 -13.58 16.29 -17.12
CA PRO A 15 -14.50 15.15 -17.15
C PRO A 15 -13.77 13.82 -16.85
N GLY A 16 -14.28 13.04 -15.90
CA GLY A 16 -13.72 11.76 -15.50
C GLY A 16 -12.58 11.82 -14.47
N LEU A 17 -12.01 13.01 -14.20
CA LEU A 17 -10.92 13.21 -13.24
C LEU A 17 -11.46 13.84 -11.95
N LYS A 18 -12.03 12.99 -11.09
CA LYS A 18 -12.44 13.38 -9.74
C LYS A 18 -11.24 13.37 -8.80
N ARG A 19 -11.01 14.47 -8.08
CA ARG A 19 -9.99 14.58 -7.05
C ARG A 19 -10.55 15.17 -5.76
N LEU A 20 -10.07 14.67 -4.63
CA LEU A 20 -10.35 15.26 -3.32
C LEU A 20 -9.44 16.47 -3.13
N VAL A 21 -10.03 17.64 -2.83
CA VAL A 21 -9.31 18.89 -2.59
C VAL A 21 -9.59 19.36 -1.18
N ALA A 22 -8.52 19.66 -0.43
CA ALA A 22 -8.61 20.27 0.90
C ALA A 22 -8.44 21.78 0.81
N TYR A 23 -9.48 22.51 1.22
CA TYR A 23 -9.46 23.95 1.35
C TYR A 23 -9.23 24.30 2.82
N TYR A 24 -8.35 25.26 3.09
CA TYR A 24 -8.04 25.63 4.46
C TYR A 24 -7.75 27.12 4.62
N VAL A 25 -8.13 27.65 5.78
CA VAL A 25 -7.76 28.99 6.25
C VAL A 25 -6.66 28.81 7.28
N ALA A 26 -5.54 29.51 7.10
CA ALA A 26 -4.42 29.49 8.04
C ALA A 26 -3.98 30.91 8.39
N LYS A 27 -3.52 31.10 9.64
CA LYS A 27 -3.00 32.39 10.11
C LYS A 27 -1.66 32.76 9.49
N GLU A 28 -0.87 31.74 9.17
CA GLU A 28 0.47 31.84 8.62
C GLU A 28 0.60 30.90 7.42
N ALA A 29 1.62 31.10 6.59
CA ALA A 29 1.91 30.20 5.49
C ALA A 29 2.22 28.79 6.05
N VAL A 30 1.47 27.79 5.58
CA VAL A 30 1.64 26.40 5.97
C VAL A 30 2.20 25.63 4.78
N ASN A 31 3.27 24.87 5.02
CA ASN A 31 3.81 23.96 4.02
C ASN A 31 2.80 22.83 3.76
N THR A 32 2.41 22.65 2.49
CA THR A 32 1.47 21.63 2.07
C THR A 32 1.97 20.20 2.34
N ASN A 33 3.28 19.94 2.26
CA ASN A 33 3.85 18.63 2.57
C ASN A 33 3.71 18.27 4.05
N ASP A 34 3.77 19.25 4.95
CA ASP A 34 3.52 19.02 6.38
C ASP A 34 2.06 18.63 6.63
N LEU A 35 1.11 19.27 5.93
CA LEU A 35 -0.30 18.88 5.98
C LEU A 35 -0.52 17.47 5.45
N ARG A 36 0.09 17.13 4.31
CA ARG A 36 0.01 15.80 3.71
C ARG A 36 0.57 14.72 4.65
N ARG A 37 1.77 14.93 5.21
CA ARG A 37 2.37 14.01 6.19
C ARG A 37 1.52 13.86 7.44
N HIS A 38 0.97 14.95 7.96
CA HIS A 38 0.09 14.91 9.11
C HIS A 38 -1.18 14.08 8.83
N LEU A 39 -1.81 14.29 7.68
CA LEU A 39 -2.98 13.51 7.26
C LEU A 39 -2.62 12.05 6.96
N ALA A 40 -1.44 11.74 6.45
CA ALA A 40 -0.98 10.37 6.18
C ALA A 40 -0.94 9.49 7.45
N GLY A 41 -0.61 10.08 8.60
CA GLY A 41 -0.67 9.37 9.89
C GLY A 41 -2.08 9.16 10.43
N LEU A 42 -3.08 9.86 9.87
CA LEU A 42 -4.45 9.84 10.36
C LEU A 42 -5.42 9.16 9.40
N LEU A 43 -5.26 9.31 8.10
CA LEU A 43 -6.23 8.89 7.10
C LEU A 43 -5.63 7.80 6.20
N PRO A 44 -6.42 6.78 5.82
CA PRO A 44 -6.03 5.86 4.76
C PRO A 44 -5.73 6.61 3.45
N ASP A 45 -4.89 6.02 2.59
CA ASP A 45 -4.41 6.64 1.35
C ASP A 45 -5.54 7.15 0.44
N TYR A 46 -6.62 6.39 0.33
CA TYR A 46 -7.77 6.74 -0.51
C TYR A 46 -8.59 7.94 0.02
N MET A 47 -8.35 8.37 1.27
CA MET A 47 -8.96 9.56 1.87
C MET A 47 -8.01 10.78 1.85
N GLN A 48 -6.79 10.64 1.33
CA GLN A 48 -5.84 11.74 1.22
C GLN A 48 -6.28 12.76 0.17
N PRO A 49 -6.29 14.07 0.48
CA PRO A 49 -6.48 15.10 -0.53
C PRO A 49 -5.37 15.08 -1.57
N GLY A 50 -5.73 15.11 -2.85
CA GLY A 50 -4.78 15.25 -3.95
C GLY A 50 -4.19 16.66 -4.01
N ALA A 51 -4.98 17.68 -3.69
CA ALA A 51 -4.56 19.08 -3.69
C ALA A 51 -4.97 19.81 -2.42
N PHE A 52 -4.17 20.82 -2.04
CA PHE A 52 -4.41 21.69 -0.89
C PHE A 52 -4.47 23.13 -1.38
N VAL A 53 -5.53 23.85 -1.03
CA VAL A 53 -5.78 25.21 -1.51
C VAL A 53 -5.96 26.14 -0.31
N PRO A 54 -4.97 27.01 -0.02
CA PRO A 54 -5.15 28.04 1.00
C PRO A 54 -6.19 29.05 0.52
N VAL A 55 -7.14 29.39 1.38
CA VAL A 55 -8.16 30.43 1.14
C VAL A 55 -8.15 31.43 2.28
N LYS A 56 -8.45 32.70 1.97
CA LYS A 56 -8.59 33.76 2.99
C LYS A 56 -9.78 33.52 3.89
N GLU A 57 -10.88 33.05 3.32
CA GLU A 57 -12.10 32.67 4.01
C GLU A 57 -12.82 31.59 3.20
N LEU A 58 -13.51 30.68 3.89
CA LEU A 58 -14.35 29.70 3.21
C LEU A 58 -15.65 30.35 2.74
N PRO A 59 -15.99 30.28 1.43
CA PRO A 59 -17.21 30.87 0.91
C PRO A 59 -18.43 30.22 1.55
N ARG A 60 -19.43 31.04 1.89
CA ARG A 60 -20.67 30.59 2.53
C ARG A 60 -21.89 31.01 1.73
N THR A 61 -22.91 30.17 1.75
CA THR A 61 -24.24 30.50 1.24
C THR A 61 -24.92 31.52 2.16
N PRO A 62 -26.00 32.19 1.72
CA PRO A 62 -26.80 33.06 2.60
C PRO A 62 -27.36 32.36 3.85
N SER A 63 -27.49 31.04 3.82
CA SER A 63 -27.88 30.20 4.96
C SER A 63 -26.72 29.82 5.89
N GLY A 64 -25.51 30.33 5.65
CA GLY A 64 -24.33 30.12 6.48
C GLY A 64 -23.60 28.78 6.26
N LYS A 65 -24.07 27.93 5.34
CA LYS A 65 -23.40 26.68 4.94
C LYS A 65 -22.24 26.98 3.99
N ILE A 66 -21.27 26.07 3.88
CA ILE A 66 -20.18 26.20 2.90
C ILE A 66 -20.73 26.15 1.48
N ASP A 67 -20.43 27.17 0.69
CA ASP A 67 -20.74 27.20 -0.74
C ASP A 67 -19.65 26.48 -1.53
N ARG A 68 -19.85 25.18 -1.73
CA ARG A 68 -18.91 24.32 -2.46
C ARG A 68 -18.70 24.75 -3.92
N ARG A 69 -19.64 25.47 -4.52
CA ARG A 69 -19.55 25.92 -5.93
C ARG A 69 -18.65 27.13 -6.07
N ALA A 70 -18.56 27.96 -5.04
CA ALA A 70 -17.71 29.14 -4.99
C ALA A 70 -16.26 28.84 -4.57
N LEU A 71 -15.93 27.58 -4.25
CA LEU A 71 -14.56 27.18 -3.92
C LEU A 71 -13.65 27.31 -5.16
N PRO A 72 -12.46 27.93 -5.03
CA PRO A 72 -11.54 28.12 -6.16
C PRO A 72 -10.98 26.77 -6.64
N ALA A 73 -10.57 26.71 -7.90
CA ALA A 73 -9.83 25.55 -8.40
C ALA A 73 -8.40 25.54 -7.80
N PRO A 74 -7.80 24.36 -7.57
CA PRO A 74 -6.38 24.25 -7.25
C PRO A 74 -5.49 24.87 -8.33
N ASP A 75 -4.36 25.42 -7.91
CA ASP A 75 -3.30 25.84 -8.82
C ASP A 75 -2.79 24.64 -9.63
N GLN A 76 -2.41 24.89 -10.87
CA GLN A 76 -1.75 23.91 -11.74
C GLN A 76 -0.23 24.03 -11.65
N SER A 77 0.33 25.01 -10.93
CA SER A 77 1.77 25.06 -10.71
C SER A 77 2.27 23.83 -9.93
N ARG A 78 3.41 23.26 -10.33
CA ARG A 78 4.17 22.31 -9.51
C ARG A 78 4.26 22.83 -8.06
N PRO A 79 3.81 22.05 -7.06
CA PRO A 79 3.92 22.44 -5.65
C PRO A 79 5.36 22.72 -5.23
N ASP A 80 5.52 23.54 -4.18
CA ASP A 80 6.80 23.66 -3.50
C ASP A 80 7.10 22.34 -2.76
N LEU A 81 8.07 21.60 -3.28
CA LEU A 81 8.56 20.36 -2.72
C LEU A 81 9.94 20.57 -2.08
N ASP A 82 10.33 19.66 -1.19
CA ASP A 82 11.65 19.64 -0.56
C ASP A 82 12.77 19.21 -1.55
N VAL A 83 12.42 19.00 -2.82
CA VAL A 83 13.31 18.67 -3.93
C VAL A 83 13.29 19.76 -4.99
N ALA A 84 14.48 20.14 -5.46
CA ALA A 84 14.62 21.11 -6.54
C ALA A 84 14.06 20.55 -7.85
N PHE A 85 13.46 21.41 -8.66
CA PHE A 85 12.97 21.01 -9.98
C PHE A 85 14.14 20.63 -10.90
N ALA A 86 14.09 19.42 -11.45
CA ALA A 86 14.95 18.96 -12.52
C ALA A 86 14.08 18.40 -13.64
N GLY A 87 14.22 18.94 -14.86
CA GLY A 87 13.42 18.50 -16.01
C GLY A 87 13.89 17.14 -16.58
N PRO A 88 13.05 16.48 -17.39
CA PRO A 88 13.35 15.18 -17.99
C PRO A 88 14.47 15.26 -19.05
N GLY A 89 15.49 14.40 -18.90
CA GLY A 89 16.63 14.28 -19.80
C GLY A 89 16.42 13.26 -20.92
N THR A 90 15.80 12.11 -20.61
CA THR A 90 15.56 11.03 -21.59
C THR A 90 14.16 11.09 -22.22
N ALA A 91 13.95 10.32 -23.29
CA ALA A 91 12.62 10.23 -23.92
C ALA A 91 11.61 9.51 -23.01
N VAL A 92 12.06 8.50 -22.27
CA VAL A 92 11.24 7.77 -21.29
C VAL A 92 10.85 8.69 -20.14
N GLU A 93 11.79 9.44 -19.58
CA GLU A 93 11.51 10.42 -18.54
C GLU A 93 10.48 11.47 -19.00
N ARG A 94 10.58 11.94 -20.25
CA ARG A 94 9.60 12.89 -20.83
C ARG A 94 8.20 12.30 -20.89
N MET A 95 8.05 11.10 -21.45
CA MET A 95 6.74 10.43 -21.55
C MET A 95 6.08 10.23 -20.18
N ILE A 96 6.84 9.84 -19.17
CA ILE A 96 6.33 9.68 -17.80
C ILE A 96 5.97 11.03 -17.19
N ALA A 97 6.86 12.04 -17.28
CA ALA A 97 6.62 13.37 -16.72
C ALA A 97 5.37 14.04 -17.34
N ASP A 98 5.20 13.94 -18.66
CA ASP A 98 4.05 14.51 -19.37
C ASP A 98 2.74 13.81 -18.97
N THR A 99 2.77 12.47 -18.89
CA THR A 99 1.62 11.67 -18.41
C THR A 99 1.23 12.06 -16.99
N TRP A 100 2.21 12.28 -16.10
CA TRP A 100 1.95 12.71 -14.73
C TRP A 100 1.40 14.13 -14.67
N ALA A 101 1.98 15.06 -15.43
CA ALA A 101 1.52 16.44 -15.51
C ALA A 101 0.05 16.50 -15.94
N ASP A 102 -0.33 15.70 -16.95
CA ASP A 102 -1.70 15.64 -17.44
C ASP A 102 -2.68 15.06 -16.41
N LEU A 103 -2.33 13.95 -15.76
CA LEU A 103 -3.18 13.29 -14.77
C LEU A 103 -3.35 14.10 -13.49
N LEU A 104 -2.27 14.74 -13.03
CA LEU A 104 -2.26 15.56 -11.81
C LEU A 104 -2.75 16.99 -12.07
N ALA A 105 -2.96 17.35 -13.35
CA ALA A 105 -3.28 18.69 -13.81
C ALA A 105 -2.26 19.72 -13.33
N LEU A 106 -0.98 19.42 -13.58
CA LEU A 106 0.17 20.28 -13.28
C LEU A 106 0.81 20.83 -14.55
N ASP A 107 1.48 21.97 -14.45
CA ASP A 107 2.18 22.64 -15.55
C ASP A 107 3.48 21.90 -15.93
N ARG A 108 4.12 21.27 -14.95
CA ARG A 108 5.35 20.50 -15.11
C ARG A 108 5.55 19.53 -13.95
N VAL A 109 6.28 18.46 -14.23
CA VAL A 109 6.72 17.46 -13.25
C VAL A 109 8.23 17.29 -13.37
N GLY A 110 8.93 17.39 -12.24
CA GLY A 110 10.36 17.15 -12.14
C GLY A 110 10.68 15.67 -12.03
N ILE A 111 11.88 15.26 -12.44
CA ILE A 111 12.24 13.83 -12.50
C ILE A 111 12.36 13.16 -11.12
N ASP A 112 12.59 13.96 -10.08
CA ASP A 112 12.72 13.52 -8.69
C ASP A 112 11.47 13.81 -7.87
N ASP A 113 10.41 14.33 -8.51
CA ASP A 113 9.14 14.54 -7.84
C ASP A 113 8.49 13.20 -7.54
N ASN A 114 7.99 13.05 -6.32
CA ASN A 114 7.24 11.87 -5.93
C ASN A 114 5.79 11.99 -6.40
N PHE A 115 5.29 10.97 -7.11
CA PHE A 115 3.93 10.91 -7.64
C PHE A 115 2.87 11.23 -6.58
N PHE A 116 3.03 10.68 -5.38
CA PHE A 116 2.06 10.80 -4.29
C PHE A 116 2.16 12.17 -3.58
N ASP A 117 3.35 12.75 -3.52
CA ASP A 117 3.54 14.10 -2.98
C ASP A 117 2.90 15.17 -3.88
N LEU A 118 2.90 14.92 -5.20
CA LEU A 118 2.20 15.72 -6.19
C LEU A 118 0.66 15.55 -6.16
N GLY A 119 0.14 14.64 -5.34
CA GLY A 119 -1.30 14.38 -5.23
C GLY A 119 -1.80 13.12 -5.94
N GLY A 120 -0.88 12.27 -6.40
CA GLY A 120 -1.17 10.94 -6.91
C GLY A 120 -1.92 10.08 -5.88
N ASN A 121 -2.79 9.20 -6.38
CA ASN A 121 -3.56 8.25 -5.58
C ASN A 121 -3.80 6.98 -6.40
N SER A 122 -4.39 5.95 -5.81
CA SER A 122 -4.57 4.64 -6.46
C SER A 122 -5.30 4.71 -7.81
N LEU A 123 -6.30 5.58 -7.97
CA LEU A 123 -7.00 5.74 -9.24
C LEU A 123 -6.09 6.37 -10.30
N LEU A 124 -5.36 7.42 -9.93
CA LEU A 124 -4.39 8.07 -10.83
C LEU A 124 -3.21 7.14 -11.14
N SER A 125 -2.79 6.29 -10.20
CA SER A 125 -1.76 5.26 -10.43
C SER A 125 -2.20 4.27 -11.51
N ILE A 126 -3.44 3.77 -11.45
CA ILE A 126 -4.00 2.85 -12.45
C ILE A 126 -4.10 3.55 -13.81
N GLN A 127 -4.60 4.78 -13.85
CA GLN A 127 -4.69 5.56 -15.09
C GLN A 127 -3.31 5.86 -15.69
N CYS A 128 -2.33 6.17 -14.85
CA CYS A 128 -0.95 6.40 -15.25
C CYS A 128 -0.37 5.16 -15.93
N VAL A 129 -0.48 3.99 -15.29
CA VAL A 129 0.05 2.75 -15.86
C VAL A 129 -0.63 2.44 -17.19
N ALA A 130 -1.96 2.55 -17.28
CA ALA A 130 -2.67 2.31 -18.53
C ALA A 130 -2.25 3.29 -19.65
N GLN A 131 -2.10 4.58 -19.36
CA GLN A 131 -1.66 5.58 -20.36
C GLN A 131 -0.21 5.36 -20.80
N LEU A 132 0.67 4.92 -19.90
CA LEU A 132 2.05 4.57 -20.24
C LEU A 132 2.10 3.29 -21.09
N GLU A 133 1.25 2.30 -20.78
CA GLU A 133 1.12 1.07 -21.57
C GLU A 133 0.68 1.37 -23.01
N ASP A 134 -0.28 2.28 -23.21
CA ASP A 134 -0.71 2.76 -24.53
C ASP A 134 0.43 3.44 -25.32
N GLN A 135 1.42 3.99 -24.62
CA GLN A 135 2.64 4.57 -25.20
C GLN A 135 3.78 3.55 -25.37
N GLY A 136 3.52 2.26 -25.11
CA GLY A 136 4.50 1.18 -25.22
C GLY A 136 5.42 1.02 -24.01
N LEU A 137 5.13 1.69 -22.89
CA LEU A 137 5.89 1.60 -21.65
C LEU A 137 5.17 0.70 -20.65
N GLN A 138 5.66 -0.53 -20.48
CA GLN A 138 5.10 -1.51 -19.55
C GLN A 138 5.65 -1.28 -18.14
N LEU A 139 5.02 -0.36 -17.39
CA LEU A 139 5.37 -0.07 -15.99
C LEU A 139 4.40 -0.79 -15.05
N PRO A 140 4.81 -1.90 -14.38
CA PRO A 140 3.95 -2.55 -13.40
C PRO A 140 3.58 -1.57 -12.28
N ILE A 141 2.31 -1.56 -11.87
CA ILE A 141 1.83 -0.65 -10.80
C ILE A 141 2.66 -0.79 -9.52
N VAL A 142 3.10 -2.00 -9.18
CA VAL A 142 3.96 -2.26 -8.01
C VAL A 142 5.26 -1.45 -8.08
N LYS A 143 5.82 -1.25 -9.28
CA LYS A 143 7.05 -0.48 -9.48
C LYS A 143 6.83 1.02 -9.29
N LEU A 144 5.67 1.55 -9.69
CA LEU A 144 5.29 2.91 -9.37
C LEU A 144 5.22 3.14 -7.85
N TYR A 145 4.68 2.18 -7.09
CA TYR A 145 4.63 2.29 -5.62
C TYR A 145 6.00 2.13 -4.95
N GLN A 146 6.83 1.20 -5.43
CA GLN A 146 8.18 0.99 -4.89
C GLN A 146 9.11 2.17 -5.15
N HIS A 147 8.96 2.80 -6.31
CA HIS A 147 9.87 3.83 -6.81
C HIS A 147 9.09 4.98 -7.44
N PRO A 148 8.39 5.80 -6.64
CA PRO A 148 7.39 6.75 -7.12
C PRO A 148 7.98 8.04 -7.70
N THR A 149 9.15 7.97 -8.35
CA THR A 149 9.73 9.11 -9.09
C THR A 149 9.87 8.77 -10.56
N VAL A 150 9.77 9.79 -11.41
CA VAL A 150 9.94 9.65 -12.86
C VAL A 150 11.29 9.00 -13.19
N ARG A 151 12.38 9.46 -12.54
CA ARG A 151 13.73 8.92 -12.74
C ARG A 151 13.79 7.43 -12.45
N ALA A 152 13.21 6.98 -11.34
CA ALA A 152 13.31 5.59 -10.93
C ALA A 152 12.39 4.68 -11.76
N CYS A 153 11.21 5.17 -12.15
CA CYS A 153 10.35 4.49 -13.12
C CYS A 153 11.02 4.36 -14.49
N ALA A 154 11.66 5.42 -14.98
CA ALA A 154 12.42 5.40 -16.23
C ALA A 154 13.58 4.39 -16.18
N ALA A 155 14.36 4.39 -15.09
CA ALA A 155 15.45 3.43 -14.91
C ALA A 155 14.96 1.97 -14.89
N PHE A 156 13.77 1.70 -14.33
CA PHE A 156 13.16 0.37 -14.38
C PHE A 156 12.77 -0.02 -15.81
N LEU A 157 12.10 0.87 -16.54
CA LEU A 157 11.65 0.63 -17.92
C LEU A 157 12.83 0.44 -18.87
N GLU A 158 13.89 1.22 -18.71
CA GLU A 158 15.10 1.08 -19.52
C GLU A 158 15.84 -0.23 -19.23
N ARG A 159 15.76 -0.76 -18.00
CA ARG A 159 16.26 -2.10 -17.64
C ARG A 159 15.37 -3.24 -18.13
N SER A 160 14.05 -3.09 -18.09
CA SER A 160 13.12 -4.13 -18.54
C SER A 160 13.06 -4.26 -20.06
N VAL A 161 13.33 -3.20 -20.83
CA VAL A 161 13.54 -3.35 -22.29
C VAL A 161 14.75 -4.26 -22.59
N THR A 162 15.70 -4.39 -21.65
CA THR A 162 16.83 -5.31 -21.75
C THR A 162 16.61 -6.71 -21.15
N GLU A 163 15.58 -6.95 -20.33
CA GLU A 163 15.31 -8.25 -19.65
C GLU A 163 13.86 -8.73 -19.87
N ARG A 164 13.67 -10.00 -20.27
CA ARG A 164 12.40 -10.56 -20.81
C ARG A 164 11.24 -10.62 -19.78
N ASP A 165 10.01 -10.75 -20.30
CA ASP A 165 8.77 -10.94 -19.53
C ASP A 165 8.87 -12.10 -18.50
N PRO A 166 8.61 -11.85 -17.21
CA PRO A 166 8.64 -12.88 -16.15
C PRO A 166 7.76 -14.11 -16.43
N ALA A 167 6.62 -13.93 -17.11
CA ALA A 167 5.72 -15.03 -17.45
C ALA A 167 6.30 -15.90 -18.58
N GLU A 168 6.96 -15.29 -19.56
CA GLU A 168 7.71 -16.01 -20.59
C GLU A 168 8.93 -16.71 -20.00
N GLU A 169 9.64 -16.08 -19.07
CA GLU A 169 10.78 -16.69 -18.38
C GLU A 169 10.36 -17.88 -17.51
N ALA A 170 9.24 -17.79 -16.80
CA ALA A 170 8.68 -18.90 -16.02
C ALA A 170 8.27 -20.07 -16.94
N ARG A 171 7.61 -19.79 -18.08
CA ARG A 171 7.27 -20.81 -19.09
C ARG A 171 8.53 -21.45 -19.70
N ALA A 172 9.53 -20.64 -20.01
CA ALA A 172 10.81 -21.13 -20.54
C ALA A 172 11.58 -21.97 -19.51
N ARG A 173 11.57 -21.61 -18.22
CA ARG A 173 12.15 -22.41 -17.13
C ARG A 173 11.45 -23.75 -16.97
N LYS A 174 10.11 -23.77 -16.97
CA LYS A 174 9.31 -25.00 -16.91
C LYS A 174 9.61 -25.92 -18.10
N ALA A 175 9.79 -25.35 -19.29
CA ALA A 175 10.18 -26.10 -20.49
C ALA A 175 11.63 -26.62 -20.45
N ARG A 176 12.55 -25.94 -19.75
CA ARG A 176 13.93 -26.40 -19.53
C ARG A 176 14.03 -27.51 -18.47
N HIS A 177 13.14 -27.49 -17.48
CA HIS A 177 13.12 -28.44 -16.36
C HIS A 177 12.27 -29.70 -16.62
N SER A 178 11.57 -29.81 -17.76
CA SER A 178 10.85 -31.03 -18.15
C SER A 178 11.77 -32.21 -18.54
N GLY A 179 13.09 -32.02 -18.49
CA GLY A 179 14.09 -33.05 -18.77
C GLY A 179 14.41 -33.95 -17.57
N GLY A 180 13.51 -34.88 -17.23
CA GLY A 180 13.81 -36.20 -16.64
C GLY A 180 14.50 -36.32 -15.26
N GLY A 181 14.99 -35.25 -14.66
CA GLY A 181 15.52 -35.24 -13.28
C GLY A 181 14.37 -35.02 -12.28
N ARG A 182 14.39 -35.71 -11.13
CA ARG A 182 13.54 -35.31 -10.00
C ARG A 182 14.03 -33.95 -9.51
N ASP A 183 13.33 -32.88 -9.89
CA ASP A 183 13.54 -31.55 -9.33
C ASP A 183 13.20 -31.59 -7.83
N ALA A 184 14.23 -31.75 -7.01
CA ALA A 184 14.08 -31.67 -5.57
C ALA A 184 13.81 -30.21 -5.17
N ILE A 185 12.76 -29.99 -4.39
CA ILE A 185 12.46 -28.68 -3.79
C ILE A 185 13.20 -28.60 -2.47
N ALA A 186 14.07 -27.60 -2.31
CA ALA A 186 14.72 -27.30 -1.05
C ALA A 186 13.85 -26.35 -0.21
N ILE A 187 13.55 -26.74 1.03
CA ILE A 187 13.02 -25.82 2.04
C ILE A 187 14.23 -25.13 2.66
N VAL A 188 14.35 -23.82 2.44
CA VAL A 188 15.53 -23.03 2.83
C VAL A 188 15.29 -22.10 4.01
N GLY A 189 14.03 -21.93 4.43
CA GLY A 189 13.67 -21.21 5.63
C GLY A 189 12.24 -21.55 6.05
N MET A 190 11.94 -21.37 7.33
CA MET A 190 10.63 -21.65 7.90
C MET A 190 10.28 -20.69 9.04
N SER A 191 9.02 -20.28 9.07
CA SER A 191 8.46 -19.51 10.18
C SER A 191 6.98 -19.87 10.33
N GLY A 192 6.46 -19.74 11.53
CA GLY A 192 5.06 -20.02 11.83
C GLY A 192 4.71 -19.69 13.26
N ARG A 193 3.43 -19.37 13.49
CA ARG A 193 2.84 -19.20 14.82
C ARG A 193 1.83 -20.31 15.05
N PHE A 194 1.84 -20.91 16.23
CA PHE A 194 1.04 -22.09 16.54
C PHE A 194 0.36 -21.92 17.89
N PRO A 195 -0.72 -22.69 18.17
CA PRO A 195 -1.26 -22.76 19.51
C PRO A 195 -0.18 -23.15 20.54
N GLY A 196 0.05 -22.28 21.52
CA GLY A 196 1.04 -22.49 22.58
C GLY A 196 2.52 -22.43 22.15
N ALA A 197 2.82 -21.97 20.93
CA ALA A 197 4.19 -21.76 20.44
C ALA A 197 4.27 -20.54 19.51
N GLU A 198 5.18 -19.62 19.81
CA GLU A 198 5.33 -18.39 19.02
C GLU A 198 6.16 -18.58 17.75
N ASP A 199 6.95 -19.66 17.68
CA ASP A 199 7.86 -19.98 16.59
C ASP A 199 8.00 -21.52 16.40
N VAL A 200 8.78 -21.91 15.40
CA VAL A 200 9.01 -23.33 15.04
C VAL A 200 9.81 -24.08 16.11
N GLU A 201 10.75 -23.41 16.79
CA GLU A 201 11.57 -24.02 17.85
C GLU A 201 10.74 -24.33 19.10
N GLN A 202 9.86 -23.42 19.50
CA GLN A 202 8.89 -23.62 20.57
C GLN A 202 7.90 -24.73 20.21
N LEU A 203 7.45 -24.79 18.95
CA LEU A 203 6.61 -25.90 18.49
C LEU A 203 7.36 -27.22 18.64
N TRP A 204 8.61 -27.30 18.21
CA TRP A 204 9.44 -28.50 18.33
C TRP A 204 9.60 -28.94 19.79
N ASN A 205 9.89 -28.00 20.69
CA ASN A 205 10.00 -28.28 22.11
C ASN A 205 8.67 -28.77 22.73
N ASN A 206 7.54 -28.19 22.29
CA ASN A 206 6.21 -28.64 22.71
C ASN A 206 5.93 -30.06 22.25
N LEU A 207 6.31 -30.42 21.01
CA LEU A 207 6.15 -31.77 20.46
C LEU A 207 7.00 -32.79 21.21
N LEU A 208 8.29 -32.49 21.45
CA LEU A 208 9.19 -33.34 22.24
C LEU A 208 8.67 -33.54 23.67
N SER A 209 8.00 -32.53 24.23
CA SER A 209 7.43 -32.58 25.58
C SER A 209 6.01 -33.16 25.63
N ALA A 210 5.45 -33.59 24.50
CA ALA A 210 4.06 -34.03 24.37
C ALA A 210 3.03 -33.04 24.98
N ARG A 211 3.28 -31.73 24.82
CA ARG A 211 2.40 -30.67 25.35
C ARG A 211 1.12 -30.59 24.52
N ASN A 212 -0.03 -30.56 25.19
CA ASN A 212 -1.32 -30.25 24.57
C ASN A 212 -1.55 -28.72 24.58
N SER A 213 -1.74 -28.13 23.40
CA SER A 213 -1.95 -26.68 23.23
C SER A 213 -3.39 -26.29 22.90
N ILE A 214 -4.36 -27.19 23.10
CA ILE A 214 -5.78 -26.89 22.91
C ILE A 214 -6.30 -26.14 24.11
N SER A 215 -6.91 -24.98 23.86
CA SER A 215 -7.64 -24.21 24.87
C SER A 215 -9.07 -24.70 24.95
N HIS A 216 -9.61 -24.80 26.16
CA HIS A 216 -11.01 -25.12 26.43
C HIS A 216 -11.71 -23.88 27.00
N PHE A 217 -12.98 -23.69 26.63
CA PHE A 217 -13.74 -22.48 26.93
C PHE A 217 -14.98 -22.84 27.74
N THR A 218 -15.26 -22.02 28.75
CA THR A 218 -16.53 -22.01 29.47
C THR A 218 -17.62 -21.35 28.62
N GLU A 219 -18.89 -21.45 29.04
CA GLU A 219 -20.01 -20.87 28.28
C GLU A 219 -19.93 -19.36 28.14
N ASP A 220 -19.45 -18.69 29.19
CA ASP A 220 -19.33 -17.23 29.27
C ASP A 220 -18.13 -16.71 28.44
N GLU A 221 -17.18 -17.58 28.10
CA GLU A 221 -16.02 -17.26 27.25
C GLU A 221 -16.28 -17.48 25.75
N LEU A 222 -17.42 -18.10 25.39
CA LEU A 222 -17.78 -18.30 24.00
C LEU A 222 -18.19 -16.98 23.35
N ASP A 223 -17.85 -16.84 22.07
CA ASP A 223 -18.21 -15.66 21.29
C ASP A 223 -19.75 -15.49 21.28
N PRO A 224 -20.27 -14.34 21.77
CA PRO A 224 -21.70 -14.11 21.87
C PRO A 224 -22.40 -14.01 20.50
N SER A 225 -21.65 -13.85 19.41
CA SER A 225 -22.19 -13.88 18.05
C SER A 225 -22.60 -15.29 17.61
N ILE A 226 -22.15 -16.34 18.30
CA ILE A 226 -22.53 -17.73 17.98
C ILE A 226 -23.96 -17.99 18.50
N PRO A 227 -24.89 -18.42 17.63
CA PRO A 227 -26.27 -18.71 18.02
C PRO A 227 -26.38 -19.70 19.19
N GLU A 228 -27.37 -19.49 20.06
CA GLU A 228 -27.55 -20.30 21.28
C GLU A 228 -27.88 -21.77 20.97
N ASP A 229 -28.62 -22.03 19.89
CA ASP A 229 -28.93 -23.38 19.40
C ASP A 229 -27.67 -24.13 18.96
N VAL A 230 -26.65 -23.43 18.45
CA VAL A 230 -25.35 -24.01 18.11
C VAL A 230 -24.52 -24.25 19.37
N ARG A 231 -24.44 -23.29 20.30
CA ARG A 231 -23.64 -23.39 21.54
C ARG A 231 -24.17 -24.46 22.52
N SER A 232 -25.46 -24.75 22.46
CA SER A 232 -26.14 -25.77 23.26
C SER A 232 -26.22 -27.15 22.58
N HIS A 233 -25.76 -27.27 21.32
CA HIS A 233 -25.79 -28.53 20.59
C HIS A 233 -24.87 -29.58 21.27
N PRO A 234 -25.30 -30.85 21.42
CA PRO A 234 -24.51 -31.89 22.10
C PRO A 234 -23.14 -32.16 21.47
N GLU A 235 -22.98 -31.90 20.17
CA GLU A 235 -21.73 -32.09 19.43
C GLU A 235 -20.84 -30.83 19.42
N TYR A 236 -21.24 -29.74 20.07
CA TYR A 236 -20.46 -28.52 20.10
C TYR A 236 -19.22 -28.70 20.99
N VAL A 237 -18.04 -28.70 20.37
CA VAL A 237 -16.76 -28.79 21.09
C VAL A 237 -16.29 -27.39 21.47
N ARG A 238 -16.36 -27.07 22.77
CA ARG A 238 -15.89 -25.79 23.35
C ARG A 238 -14.37 -25.75 23.50
N ALA A 239 -13.65 -26.06 22.43
CA ALA A 239 -12.20 -26.12 22.43
C ALA A 239 -11.61 -25.75 21.07
N ARG A 240 -10.51 -25.01 21.06
CA ARG A 240 -9.75 -24.70 19.84
C ARG A 240 -8.29 -24.40 20.16
N GLY A 241 -7.44 -24.51 19.15
CA GLY A 241 -6.11 -23.91 19.20
C GLY A 241 -6.23 -22.39 19.12
N VAL A 242 -5.52 -21.67 19.98
CA VAL A 242 -5.46 -20.21 19.97
C VAL A 242 -4.04 -19.77 19.67
N ILE A 243 -3.88 -18.97 18.63
CA ILE A 243 -2.62 -18.28 18.37
C ILE A 243 -2.62 -17.01 19.23
N SER A 244 -1.64 -16.90 20.13
CA SER A 244 -1.45 -15.70 20.95
C SER A 244 -1.20 -14.49 20.07
N ASP A 245 -1.71 -13.32 20.46
CA ASP A 245 -1.42 -12.04 19.81
C ASP A 245 -1.67 -12.04 18.28
N ALA A 246 -2.65 -12.81 17.80
CA ALA A 246 -3.01 -12.84 16.38
C ALA A 246 -3.62 -11.51 15.90
N ASP A 247 -4.15 -10.72 16.82
CA ASP A 247 -4.70 -9.38 16.61
C ASP A 247 -3.61 -8.29 16.59
N LYS A 248 -2.42 -8.56 17.12
CA LYS A 248 -1.28 -7.62 17.07
C LYS A 248 -0.61 -7.65 15.70
N PHE A 249 -0.04 -6.51 15.31
CA PHE A 249 0.67 -6.36 14.04
C PHE A 249 1.59 -5.15 14.06
N ASP A 250 2.84 -5.30 13.61
CA ASP A 250 3.77 -4.17 13.43
C ASP A 250 3.48 -3.41 12.13
N HIS A 251 2.40 -2.63 12.14
CA HIS A 251 1.99 -1.86 10.98
C HIS A 251 3.08 -0.87 10.50
N GLY A 252 3.93 -0.37 11.40
CA GLY A 252 4.99 0.57 11.07
C GLY A 252 6.08 -0.09 10.24
N PHE A 253 6.51 -1.28 10.63
CA PHE A 253 7.47 -2.09 9.89
C PHE A 253 6.98 -2.43 8.47
N PHE A 254 5.72 -2.84 8.34
CA PHE A 254 5.11 -3.19 7.05
C PHE A 254 4.64 -1.98 6.23
N GLY A 255 4.87 -0.74 6.71
CA GLY A 255 4.43 0.47 6.01
C GLY A 255 2.92 0.60 5.87
N VAL A 256 2.16 -0.05 6.75
CA VAL A 256 0.69 -0.04 6.75
C VAL A 256 0.17 1.07 7.67
N ASN A 257 -0.80 1.84 7.18
CA ASN A 257 -1.48 2.84 7.99
C ASN A 257 -2.18 2.19 9.21
N PRO A 258 -2.08 2.75 10.43
CA PRO A 258 -2.66 2.15 11.64
C PRO A 258 -4.16 1.82 11.52
N ARG A 259 -4.95 2.69 10.90
CA ARG A 259 -6.40 2.47 10.74
C ARG A 259 -6.72 1.38 9.74
N VAL A 260 -5.85 1.20 8.74
CA VAL A 260 -5.97 0.08 7.80
C VAL A 260 -5.58 -1.20 8.50
N ALA A 261 -4.47 -1.18 9.24
CA ALA A 261 -4.02 -2.30 10.05
C ALA A 261 -5.11 -2.79 11.00
N ASP A 262 -5.80 -1.89 11.71
CA ASP A 262 -6.92 -2.24 12.61
C ASP A 262 -8.06 -3.01 11.91
N LEU A 263 -8.28 -2.74 10.62
CA LEU A 263 -9.34 -3.36 9.82
C LEU A 263 -8.86 -4.61 9.05
N MET A 264 -7.57 -4.89 9.01
CA MET A 264 -7.03 -6.07 8.30
C MET A 264 -7.48 -7.36 8.99
N ASP A 265 -7.70 -8.42 8.22
CA ASP A 265 -7.93 -9.75 8.81
C ASP A 265 -6.66 -10.18 9.60
N PRO A 266 -6.79 -10.62 10.86
CA PRO A 266 -5.68 -11.17 11.65
C PRO A 266 -4.83 -12.19 10.90
N GLN A 267 -5.44 -13.02 10.04
CA GLN A 267 -4.72 -14.02 9.24
C GLN A 267 -3.77 -13.38 8.23
N GLN A 268 -4.15 -12.24 7.64
CA GLN A 268 -3.29 -11.50 6.71
C GLN A 268 -2.11 -10.87 7.45
N ARG A 269 -2.35 -10.32 8.64
CA ARG A 269 -1.30 -9.74 9.50
C ARG A 269 -0.25 -10.79 9.88
N VAL A 270 -0.72 -11.92 10.40
CA VAL A 270 0.14 -13.06 10.76
C VAL A 270 0.88 -13.60 9.53
N PHE A 271 0.22 -13.70 8.37
CA PHE A 271 0.87 -14.13 7.12
C PHE A 271 2.02 -13.21 6.70
N LEU A 272 1.85 -11.89 6.78
CA LEU A 272 2.91 -10.94 6.43
C LEU A 272 4.12 -11.07 7.36
N GLU A 273 3.87 -11.19 8.67
CA GLU A 273 4.92 -11.40 9.66
C GLU A 273 5.68 -12.71 9.45
N THR A 274 4.96 -13.82 9.25
CA THR A 274 5.61 -15.13 9.06
C THR A 274 6.31 -15.23 7.71
N ALA A 275 5.76 -14.65 6.64
CA ALA A 275 6.43 -14.60 5.34
C ALA A 275 7.74 -13.81 5.41
N TRP A 276 7.75 -12.67 6.11
CA TRP A 276 8.97 -11.90 6.33
C TRP A 276 10.00 -12.68 7.15
N ALA A 277 9.58 -13.22 8.30
CA ALA A 277 10.46 -14.01 9.16
C ALA A 277 11.03 -15.25 8.45
N ALA A 278 10.27 -15.90 7.56
CA ALA A 278 10.76 -17.04 6.77
C ALA A 278 11.85 -16.62 5.74
N LEU A 279 11.74 -15.40 5.18
CA LEU A 279 12.79 -14.86 4.30
C LEU A 279 14.06 -14.52 5.09
N GLU A 280 13.91 -14.00 6.31
CA GLU A 280 15.03 -13.74 7.21
C GLU A 280 15.72 -15.04 7.64
N ASP A 281 14.96 -16.06 8.03
CA ASP A 281 15.48 -17.40 8.37
C ASP A 281 16.24 -18.02 7.20
N ALA A 282 15.75 -17.83 5.97
CA ALA A 282 16.43 -18.24 4.75
C ALA A 282 17.65 -17.37 4.37
N ALA A 283 17.94 -16.30 5.12
CA ALA A 283 18.95 -15.29 4.81
C ALA A 283 18.81 -14.69 3.40
N HIS A 284 17.58 -14.53 2.91
CA HIS A 284 17.27 -14.00 1.59
C HIS A 284 16.79 -12.55 1.66
N ASP A 285 17.54 -11.65 1.02
CA ASP A 285 17.09 -10.27 0.75
C ASP A 285 16.25 -10.26 -0.54
N PRO A 286 14.91 -10.13 -0.46
CA PRO A 286 14.05 -10.14 -1.64
C PRO A 286 14.31 -8.95 -2.57
N ALA A 287 14.87 -7.83 -2.07
CA ALA A 287 15.19 -6.67 -2.90
C ALA A 287 16.44 -6.90 -3.79
N ARG A 288 17.28 -7.89 -3.44
CA ARG A 288 18.50 -8.25 -4.18
C ARG A 288 18.40 -9.59 -4.89
N PHE A 289 17.31 -10.33 -4.70
CA PHE A 289 17.13 -11.63 -5.33
C PHE A 289 16.94 -11.46 -6.85
N PRO A 290 17.81 -12.05 -7.69
CA PRO A 290 17.79 -11.82 -9.14
C PRO A 290 16.71 -12.65 -9.85
N GLY A 291 16.01 -13.54 -9.13
CA GLY A 291 15.01 -14.43 -9.70
C GLY A 291 13.57 -13.99 -9.42
N PRO A 292 12.59 -14.62 -10.08
CA PRO A 292 11.19 -14.45 -9.74
C PRO A 292 10.90 -15.02 -8.36
N ILE A 293 10.08 -14.29 -7.58
CA ILE A 293 9.53 -14.73 -6.30
C ILE A 293 8.04 -14.94 -6.49
N GLY A 294 7.56 -16.12 -6.10
CA GLY A 294 6.15 -16.49 -6.14
C GLY A 294 5.61 -16.68 -4.73
N VAL A 295 4.34 -16.34 -4.53
CA VAL A 295 3.62 -16.54 -3.27
C VAL A 295 2.43 -17.46 -3.54
N TYR A 296 2.27 -18.46 -2.68
CA TYR A 296 1.10 -19.34 -2.62
C TYR A 296 0.54 -19.22 -1.21
N ALA A 297 -0.66 -18.65 -1.10
CA ALA A 297 -1.35 -18.42 0.17
C ALA A 297 -2.81 -18.86 0.03
#